data_AF-A0A4P9VXH3-F1
#
_entry.id   AF-A0A4P9VXH3-F1
#
_cell.length_a   1.000
_cell.length_b   1.000
_cell.length_c   1.000
_cell.angle_alpha   90.00
_cell.angle_beta   90.00
_cell.angle_gamma   90.00
#
_symmetry.space_group_name_H-M   'P 1'
#
loop_
_entity.id
_entity.type
_entity.pdbx_description
1 polymer ?
#
loop_
_entity_poly.entity_id
_entity_poly.type
_entity_poly.pdbx_seq_one_letter_code
_entity_poly.pdbx_strand_id
1 'polypeptide(L)'
;MNGALTVAGTSTQASVTASGNLNVTLTTVLTSKSTGSAVFAGGVKISGAPFAGGSVSVTGALSITGSSTLASITASCMLSVTATTVSTSTSTGSAVYSGGVGIAGPAFIGGYLSLAGILSQAAITASGNLSVTSTTASSSTSTGLAVFAGGVAIAGSVFIGGILSTSNSSTFAGVWTISNTTVSTGTSSETLLVSGGKGVSGTTDFSSSSTGSGTVGGGVGIGKSLYVGSNATVSGNISVSVGSTFTGAVIVAGPLTSTSIVSSSGIISATNTGDSSSTTTGALVVAGGVGIGKSITVRDFIKADTVTNKPYPSVIPLTGDSTTISGAEYGNRTYITTASSIVVSSLILILDS
;
A
#
# COMPACT_ATOMS: atom_id res chain seq x y z
N MET A 1 75.23 -74.18 -39.68
CA MET A 1 75.83 -74.35 -38.34
C MET A 1 74.70 -74.48 -37.33
N ASN A 2 74.57 -75.61 -36.63
CA ASN A 2 73.58 -75.82 -35.56
C ASN A 2 74.28 -75.67 -34.20
N GLY A 3 74.69 -74.45 -33.84
CA GLY A 3 75.41 -74.16 -32.59
C GLY A 3 75.41 -72.67 -32.26
N ALA A 4 75.70 -72.33 -31.01
CA ALA A 4 75.79 -70.93 -30.57
C ALA A 4 76.97 -70.22 -31.25
N LEU A 5 76.73 -69.00 -31.74
CA LEU A 5 77.77 -68.10 -32.24
C LEU A 5 78.11 -67.08 -31.15
N THR A 6 79.35 -67.09 -30.67
CA THR A 6 79.87 -66.11 -29.72
C THR A 6 80.88 -65.21 -30.41
N VAL A 7 80.71 -63.89 -30.32
CA VAL A 7 81.63 -62.89 -30.88
C VAL A 7 82.10 -62.00 -29.73
N ALA A 8 83.41 -61.88 -29.52
CA ALA A 8 84.01 -61.12 -28.43
C ALA A 8 84.10 -59.60 -28.69
N GLY A 9 83.24 -59.04 -29.55
CA GLY A 9 83.30 -57.66 -30.02
C GLY A 9 82.09 -57.26 -30.88
N THR A 10 82.27 -56.29 -31.76
CA THR A 10 81.20 -55.84 -32.68
C THR A 10 81.05 -56.77 -33.88
N SER A 11 79.82 -57.17 -34.19
CA SER A 11 79.47 -57.85 -35.44
C SER A 11 78.57 -56.95 -36.28
N THR A 12 78.94 -56.72 -37.55
CA THR A 12 78.12 -55.96 -38.51
C THR A 12 77.48 -56.93 -39.48
N GLN A 13 76.15 -57.00 -39.49
CA GLN A 13 75.38 -57.95 -40.31
C GLN A 13 74.41 -57.15 -41.20
N ALA A 14 74.31 -57.53 -42.48
CA ALA A 14 73.37 -56.90 -43.41
C ALA A 14 71.90 -57.21 -43.06
N SER A 15 71.64 -58.41 -42.54
CA SER A 15 70.33 -58.81 -42.01
C SER A 15 70.51 -59.84 -40.91
N VAL A 16 69.58 -59.82 -39.96
CA VAL A 16 69.47 -60.83 -38.89
C VAL A 16 68.02 -61.30 -38.88
N THR A 17 67.81 -62.59 -39.13
CA THR A 17 66.49 -63.23 -39.02
C THR A 17 66.55 -64.24 -37.89
N ALA A 18 65.81 -63.99 -36.81
CA ALA A 18 65.63 -64.93 -35.71
C ALA A 18 64.25 -65.59 -35.83
N SER A 19 64.19 -66.93 -35.91
CA SER A 19 62.93 -67.69 -35.88
C SER A 19 62.39 -67.89 -34.46
N GLY A 20 63.21 -67.62 -33.44
CA GLY A 20 62.84 -67.58 -32.02
C GLY A 20 63.08 -66.20 -31.41
N ASN A 21 63.36 -66.15 -30.10
CA ASN A 21 63.56 -64.88 -29.38
C ASN A 21 64.91 -64.25 -29.73
N LEU A 22 64.90 -62.95 -30.03
CA LEU A 22 66.09 -62.11 -29.98
C LEU A 22 66.19 -61.50 -28.58
N ASN A 23 67.14 -61.97 -27.77
CA ASN A 23 67.33 -61.50 -26.40
C ASN A 23 68.47 -60.46 -26.33
N VAL A 24 68.16 -59.24 -25.89
CA VAL A 24 69.12 -58.15 -25.71
C VAL A 24 69.27 -57.92 -24.21
N THR A 25 70.41 -58.33 -23.64
CA THR A 25 70.60 -58.42 -22.18
C THR A 25 71.35 -57.26 -21.55
N LEU A 26 71.93 -56.36 -22.36
CA LEU A 26 72.52 -55.13 -21.85
C LEU A 26 71.41 -54.25 -21.23
N THR A 27 71.68 -53.63 -20.08
CA THR A 27 70.68 -52.92 -19.25
C THR A 27 70.90 -51.40 -19.22
N THR A 28 71.49 -50.83 -20.27
CA THR A 28 71.75 -49.38 -20.33
C THR A 28 70.42 -48.61 -20.36
N VAL A 29 70.18 -47.78 -19.36
CA VAL A 29 68.98 -46.93 -19.28
C VAL A 29 68.93 -45.98 -20.48
N LEU A 30 67.83 -46.02 -21.23
CA LEU A 30 67.59 -45.10 -22.35
C LEU A 30 67.32 -43.68 -21.83
N THR A 31 68.24 -42.75 -22.08
CA THR A 31 68.05 -41.31 -21.81
C THR A 31 68.05 -40.45 -23.08
N SER A 32 68.34 -41.02 -24.25
CA SER A 32 68.40 -40.29 -25.53
C SER A 32 68.16 -41.20 -26.75
N LYS A 33 67.96 -40.58 -27.92
CA LYS A 33 67.82 -41.27 -29.23
C LYS A 33 69.09 -42.05 -29.65
N SER A 34 70.23 -41.75 -29.02
CA SER A 34 71.56 -42.20 -29.46
C SER A 34 72.14 -43.31 -28.58
N THR A 35 71.48 -43.65 -27.46
CA THR A 35 72.05 -44.49 -26.40
C THR A 35 71.01 -45.51 -25.93
N GLY A 36 71.33 -46.80 -26.00
CA GLY A 36 70.44 -47.87 -25.52
C GLY A 36 70.94 -49.24 -25.96
N SER A 37 70.42 -50.29 -25.34
CA SER A 37 70.83 -51.68 -25.60
C SER A 37 70.36 -52.20 -26.96
N ALA A 38 69.30 -51.61 -27.52
CA ALA A 38 68.90 -51.75 -28.91
C ALA A 38 68.56 -50.36 -29.47
N VAL A 39 69.16 -49.98 -30.60
CA VAL A 39 68.93 -48.69 -31.28
C VAL A 39 68.52 -48.98 -32.73
N PHE A 40 67.39 -48.43 -33.14
CA PHE A 40 66.89 -48.51 -34.51
C PHE A 40 66.98 -47.13 -35.16
N ALA A 41 67.77 -46.99 -36.23
CA ALA A 41 67.91 -45.71 -36.93
C ALA A 41 66.66 -45.32 -37.74
N GLY A 42 65.85 -46.32 -38.14
CA GLY A 42 64.54 -46.17 -38.77
C GLY A 42 63.38 -46.49 -37.83
N GLY A 43 62.18 -46.61 -38.39
CA GLY A 43 61.00 -47.05 -37.64
C GLY A 43 61.05 -48.53 -37.27
N VAL A 44 60.35 -48.90 -36.18
CA VAL A 44 60.17 -50.30 -35.77
C VAL A 44 58.73 -50.71 -36.08
N LYS A 45 58.55 -51.71 -36.95
CA LYS A 45 57.25 -52.35 -37.15
C LYS A 45 57.10 -53.50 -36.17
N ILE A 46 56.01 -53.50 -35.41
CA ILE A 46 55.64 -54.60 -34.50
C ILE A 46 54.25 -55.07 -34.93
N SER A 47 54.13 -56.32 -35.37
CA SER A 47 52.84 -56.88 -35.83
C SER A 47 51.92 -57.27 -34.66
N GLY A 48 52.48 -57.49 -33.46
CA GLY A 48 51.75 -57.74 -32.22
C GLY A 48 51.69 -56.53 -31.29
N ALA A 49 51.15 -56.71 -30.10
CA ALA A 49 51.15 -55.67 -29.06
C ALA A 49 52.54 -55.60 -28.38
N PRO A 50 53.24 -54.46 -28.41
CA PRO A 50 54.43 -54.28 -27.59
C PRO A 50 54.05 -54.26 -26.11
N PHE A 51 54.87 -54.87 -25.26
CA PHE A 51 54.76 -54.77 -23.81
C PHE A 51 56.02 -54.10 -23.27
N ALA A 52 55.86 -52.98 -22.56
CA ALA A 52 56.94 -52.29 -21.87
C ALA A 52 56.66 -52.33 -20.36
N GLY A 53 57.50 -53.03 -19.60
CA GLY A 53 57.39 -53.10 -18.14
C GLY A 53 57.83 -51.82 -17.41
N GLY A 54 58.43 -50.87 -18.13
CA GLY A 54 58.85 -49.56 -17.63
C GLY A 54 58.26 -48.41 -18.46
N SER A 55 58.72 -47.19 -18.20
CA SER A 55 58.24 -46.00 -18.91
C SER A 55 58.61 -46.03 -20.40
N VAL A 56 57.69 -45.58 -21.25
CA VAL A 56 57.95 -45.29 -22.66
C VAL A 56 58.11 -43.78 -22.82
N SER A 57 59.28 -43.33 -23.25
CA SER A 57 59.53 -41.92 -23.54
C SER A 57 59.39 -41.67 -25.04
N VAL A 58 58.52 -40.74 -25.42
CA VAL A 58 58.30 -40.32 -26.80
C VAL A 58 58.66 -38.83 -26.89
N THR A 59 59.75 -38.51 -27.57
CA THR A 59 60.18 -37.11 -27.78
C THR A 59 59.49 -36.43 -28.95
N GLY A 60 58.89 -37.22 -29.86
CA GLY A 60 58.04 -36.76 -30.95
C GLY A 60 56.55 -36.84 -30.61
N ALA A 61 55.71 -36.78 -31.65
CA ALA A 61 54.27 -37.00 -31.49
C ALA A 61 53.95 -38.49 -31.29
N LEU A 62 53.08 -38.79 -30.33
CA LEU A 62 52.44 -40.10 -30.19
C LEU A 62 51.09 -40.07 -30.89
N SER A 63 50.94 -40.85 -31.97
CA SER A 63 49.66 -41.00 -32.68
C SER A 63 49.02 -42.34 -32.31
N ILE A 64 47.80 -42.30 -31.80
CA ILE A 64 47.00 -43.49 -31.47
C ILE A 64 45.73 -43.40 -32.31
N THR A 65 45.52 -44.35 -33.22
CA THR A 65 44.34 -44.39 -34.09
C THR A 65 43.17 -45.19 -33.49
N GLY A 66 43.45 -46.01 -32.47
CA GLY A 66 42.46 -46.73 -31.67
C GLY A 66 42.27 -46.12 -30.28
N SER A 67 41.75 -46.92 -29.35
CA SER A 67 41.58 -46.51 -27.96
C SER A 67 42.86 -46.72 -27.13
N SER A 68 43.02 -45.90 -26.09
CA SER A 68 44.03 -46.11 -25.06
C SER A 68 43.37 -46.02 -23.69
N THR A 69 43.81 -46.85 -22.74
CA THR A 69 43.38 -46.81 -21.34
C THR A 69 44.56 -46.34 -20.49
N LEU A 70 44.42 -45.15 -19.88
CA LEU A 70 45.44 -44.56 -19.02
C LEU A 70 44.91 -44.41 -17.60
N ALA A 71 45.72 -44.73 -16.60
CA ALA A 71 45.36 -44.53 -15.20
C ALA A 71 45.35 -43.04 -14.81
N SER A 72 46.24 -42.25 -15.41
CA SER A 72 46.30 -40.80 -15.23
C SER A 72 46.86 -40.12 -16.48
N ILE A 73 46.46 -38.86 -16.66
CA ILE A 73 46.99 -37.98 -17.70
C ILE A 73 47.41 -36.68 -17.00
N THR A 74 48.68 -36.32 -17.13
CA THR A 74 49.21 -35.04 -16.66
C THR A 74 49.72 -34.28 -17.88
N ALA A 75 49.07 -33.18 -18.22
CA ALA A 75 49.52 -32.27 -19.26
C ALA A 75 50.12 -31.01 -18.62
N SER A 76 51.40 -30.73 -18.86
CA SER A 76 52.04 -29.48 -18.39
C SER A 76 51.59 -28.25 -19.17
N CYS A 77 50.98 -28.46 -20.34
CA CYS A 77 50.40 -27.44 -21.21
C CYS A 77 48.91 -27.74 -21.44
N MET A 78 48.37 -27.36 -22.59
CA MET A 78 46.97 -27.59 -22.95
C MET A 78 46.65 -29.09 -23.11
N LEU A 79 45.56 -29.52 -22.49
CA LEU A 79 44.82 -30.72 -22.90
C LEU A 79 43.69 -30.27 -23.84
N SER A 80 43.75 -30.68 -25.11
CA SER A 80 42.75 -30.32 -26.12
C SER A 80 41.88 -31.52 -26.48
N VAL A 81 40.56 -31.33 -26.47
CA VAL A 81 39.56 -32.32 -26.90
C VAL A 81 38.84 -31.73 -28.10
N THR A 82 39.09 -32.27 -29.30
CA THR A 82 38.68 -31.66 -30.57
C THR A 82 37.43 -32.29 -31.19
N ALA A 83 36.94 -33.40 -30.64
CA ALA A 83 35.66 -33.96 -31.08
C ALA A 83 34.52 -32.95 -30.86
N THR A 84 33.51 -32.98 -31.74
CA THR A 84 32.43 -31.98 -31.80
C THR A 84 31.09 -32.55 -31.34
N THR A 85 31.10 -33.61 -30.53
CA THR A 85 29.88 -34.26 -30.06
C THR A 85 29.19 -33.35 -29.04
N VAL A 86 27.96 -32.93 -29.35
CA VAL A 86 27.16 -32.10 -28.42
C VAL A 86 26.83 -32.91 -27.17
N SER A 87 26.97 -32.27 -25.99
CA SER A 87 26.52 -32.84 -24.73
C SER A 87 25.04 -32.51 -24.49
N THR A 88 24.24 -33.55 -24.31
CA THR A 88 22.79 -33.49 -23.99
C THR A 88 22.48 -34.16 -22.65
N SER A 89 23.45 -34.84 -22.05
CA SER A 89 23.38 -35.49 -20.73
C SER A 89 24.80 -35.63 -20.16
N THR A 90 24.93 -36.15 -18.94
CA THR A 90 26.23 -36.41 -18.29
C THR A 90 27.04 -37.54 -18.93
N SER A 91 26.45 -38.33 -19.84
CA SER A 91 27.09 -39.45 -20.52
C SER A 91 27.34 -39.19 -22.01
N THR A 92 27.01 -38.01 -22.51
CA THR A 92 27.21 -37.61 -23.90
C THR A 92 28.14 -36.41 -24.01
N GLY A 93 28.85 -36.32 -25.13
CA GLY A 93 29.79 -35.25 -25.42
C GLY A 93 31.20 -35.76 -25.67
N SER A 94 32.12 -34.83 -25.93
CA SER A 94 33.51 -35.16 -26.29
C SER A 94 34.43 -35.39 -25.10
N ALA A 95 34.07 -34.88 -23.93
CA ALA A 95 34.70 -35.21 -22.66
C ALA A 95 33.61 -35.63 -21.67
N VAL A 96 33.76 -36.82 -21.09
CA VAL A 96 32.82 -37.38 -20.10
C VAL A 96 33.61 -37.69 -18.84
N TYR A 97 33.13 -37.16 -17.71
CA TYR A 97 33.72 -37.38 -16.40
C TYR A 97 32.70 -38.10 -15.52
N SER A 98 32.98 -39.35 -15.16
CA SER A 98 32.12 -40.12 -14.23
C SER A 98 32.24 -39.65 -12.78
N GLY A 99 33.31 -38.92 -12.45
CA GLY A 99 33.51 -38.22 -11.19
C GLY A 99 33.34 -36.71 -11.32
N GLY A 100 33.75 -35.96 -10.31
CA GLY A 100 33.75 -34.49 -10.34
C GLY A 100 34.87 -33.92 -11.22
N VAL A 101 34.68 -32.69 -11.70
CA VAL A 101 35.72 -31.90 -12.38
C VAL A 101 36.17 -30.79 -11.44
N GLY A 102 37.44 -30.80 -11.06
CA GLY A 102 38.06 -29.71 -10.30
C GLY A 102 38.57 -28.61 -11.23
N ILE A 103 38.11 -27.38 -11.04
CA ILE A 103 38.58 -26.21 -11.78
C ILE A 103 38.98 -25.16 -10.75
N ALA A 104 40.28 -24.98 -10.53
CA ALA A 104 40.80 -24.01 -9.56
C ALA A 104 40.71 -22.56 -10.09
N GLY A 105 40.78 -22.40 -11.41
CA GLY A 105 40.60 -21.12 -12.09
C GLY A 105 39.15 -20.89 -12.57
N PRO A 106 38.90 -19.80 -13.30
CA PRO A 106 37.61 -19.57 -13.93
C PRO A 106 37.34 -20.61 -15.03
N ALA A 107 36.08 -21.04 -15.15
CA ALA A 107 35.60 -21.81 -16.29
C ALA A 107 34.87 -20.89 -17.26
N PHE A 108 35.35 -20.80 -18.50
CA PHE A 108 34.69 -20.05 -19.56
C PHE A 108 33.89 -21.00 -20.46
N ILE A 109 32.56 -20.89 -20.41
CA ILE A 109 31.64 -21.75 -21.17
C ILE A 109 31.00 -20.88 -22.25
N GLY A 110 31.32 -21.15 -23.53
CA GLY A 110 30.76 -20.40 -24.67
C GLY A 110 29.30 -20.74 -25.00
N GLY A 111 28.77 -21.82 -24.42
CA GLY A 111 27.37 -22.25 -24.54
C GLY A 111 26.63 -22.21 -23.20
N TYR A 112 25.62 -23.06 -23.06
CA TYR A 112 24.87 -23.18 -21.81
C TYR A 112 25.62 -24.01 -20.76
N LEU A 113 25.47 -23.62 -19.50
CA LEU A 113 25.78 -24.47 -18.34
C LEU A 113 24.47 -25.11 -17.86
N SER A 114 24.32 -26.42 -18.08
CA SER A 114 23.15 -27.20 -17.62
C SER A 114 23.52 -28.03 -16.39
N LEU A 115 22.76 -27.86 -15.29
CA LEU A 115 22.92 -28.65 -14.06
C LEU A 115 21.62 -29.37 -13.75
N ALA A 116 21.72 -30.67 -13.47
CA ALA A 116 20.60 -31.45 -12.91
C ALA A 116 20.41 -31.22 -11.39
N GLY A 117 21.42 -30.66 -10.72
CA GLY A 117 21.44 -30.42 -9.29
C GLY A 117 21.51 -28.95 -8.91
N ILE A 118 22.18 -28.65 -7.79
CA ILE A 118 22.30 -27.31 -7.23
C ILE A 118 23.55 -26.62 -7.78
N LEU A 119 23.42 -25.34 -8.14
CA LEU A 119 24.55 -24.42 -8.32
C LEU A 119 24.75 -23.60 -7.04
N SER A 120 25.88 -23.78 -6.35
CA SER A 120 26.23 -22.99 -5.15
C SER A 120 27.29 -21.96 -5.53
N GLN A 121 26.91 -20.68 -5.52
CA GLN A 121 27.77 -19.58 -5.95
C GLN A 121 27.63 -18.39 -4.99
N ALA A 122 28.75 -17.72 -4.71
CA ALA A 122 28.75 -16.53 -3.84
C ALA A 122 28.01 -15.33 -4.44
N ALA A 123 28.07 -15.15 -5.77
CA ALA A 123 27.40 -14.06 -6.47
C ALA A 123 27.02 -14.49 -7.90
N ILE A 124 25.83 -14.08 -8.33
CA ILE A 124 25.35 -14.27 -9.71
C ILE A 124 25.26 -12.90 -10.35
N THR A 125 25.95 -12.70 -11.46
CA THR A 125 25.80 -11.51 -12.32
C THR A 125 25.25 -11.96 -13.66
N ALA A 126 24.02 -11.60 -13.97
CA ALA A 126 23.37 -11.88 -15.25
C ALA A 126 23.20 -10.56 -16.02
N SER A 127 23.75 -10.48 -17.23
CA SER A 127 23.54 -9.34 -18.14
C SER A 127 22.20 -9.40 -18.89
N GLY A 128 21.64 -10.61 -19.01
CA GLY A 128 20.30 -10.86 -19.53
C GLY A 128 19.31 -11.17 -18.41
N ASN A 129 18.30 -11.98 -18.75
CA ASN A 129 17.26 -12.35 -17.80
C ASN A 129 17.75 -13.43 -16.83
N LEU A 130 17.45 -13.25 -15.53
CA LEU A 130 17.44 -14.33 -14.56
C LEU A 130 16.00 -14.85 -14.44
N SER A 131 15.74 -16.06 -14.95
CA SER A 131 14.41 -16.67 -14.93
C SER A 131 14.34 -17.79 -13.89
N VAL A 132 13.27 -17.78 -13.09
CA VAL A 132 12.96 -18.81 -12.10
C VAL A 132 11.58 -19.38 -12.45
N THR A 133 11.53 -20.64 -12.91
CA THR A 133 10.36 -21.20 -13.61
C THR A 133 9.55 -22.23 -12.83
N SER A 134 10.06 -22.70 -11.68
CA SER A 134 9.27 -23.59 -10.83
C SER A 134 8.04 -22.83 -10.28
N THR A 135 7.05 -23.53 -9.70
CA THR A 135 5.75 -22.97 -9.29
C THR A 135 5.49 -23.11 -7.80
N THR A 136 6.52 -23.46 -7.01
CA THR A 136 6.42 -23.56 -5.54
C THR A 136 5.97 -22.22 -4.94
N ALA A 137 4.78 -22.20 -4.35
CA ALA A 137 4.25 -21.01 -3.69
C ALA A 137 5.15 -20.58 -2.51
N SER A 138 5.24 -19.27 -2.29
CA SER A 138 5.83 -18.70 -1.08
C SER A 138 4.72 -18.42 -0.06
N SER A 139 4.89 -18.91 1.17
CA SER A 139 3.99 -18.67 2.31
C SER A 139 4.67 -17.95 3.47
N SER A 140 5.98 -17.76 3.39
CA SER A 140 6.81 -17.04 4.35
C SER A 140 8.08 -16.51 3.68
N THR A 141 8.86 -15.71 4.39
CA THR A 141 10.16 -15.18 3.91
C THR A 141 11.23 -16.25 3.71
N SER A 142 10.98 -17.50 4.09
CA SER A 142 11.93 -18.63 3.98
C SER A 142 11.46 -19.74 3.05
N THR A 143 10.31 -19.56 2.38
CA THR A 143 9.73 -20.55 1.46
C THR A 143 9.49 -19.96 0.08
N GLY A 144 9.36 -20.84 -0.91
CA GLY A 144 9.17 -20.49 -2.32
C GLY A 144 10.44 -20.64 -3.14
N LEU A 145 10.45 -20.02 -4.31
CA LEU A 145 11.41 -20.28 -5.38
C LEU A 145 12.65 -19.40 -5.31
N ALA A 146 12.43 -18.13 -5.01
CA ALA A 146 13.46 -17.12 -4.86
C ALA A 146 13.35 -16.58 -3.45
N VAL A 147 14.35 -16.89 -2.62
CA VAL A 147 14.43 -16.46 -1.23
C VAL A 147 15.63 -15.54 -1.10
N PHE A 148 15.39 -14.32 -0.62
CA PHE A 148 16.42 -13.34 -0.32
C PHE A 148 16.45 -13.11 1.19
N ALA A 149 17.50 -13.59 1.86
CA ALA A 149 17.63 -13.45 3.32
C ALA A 149 17.91 -11.99 3.75
N GLY A 150 18.42 -11.16 2.83
CA GLY A 150 18.59 -9.72 3.01
C GLY A 150 17.59 -8.90 2.19
N GLY A 151 17.81 -7.59 2.13
CA GLY A 151 17.02 -6.70 1.28
C GLY A 151 17.27 -6.92 -0.22
N VAL A 152 16.29 -6.60 -1.05
CA VAL A 152 16.40 -6.63 -2.51
C VAL A 152 16.31 -5.19 -3.02
N ALA A 153 17.39 -4.71 -3.65
CA ALA A 153 17.38 -3.41 -4.33
C ALA A 153 16.85 -3.59 -5.76
N ILE A 154 15.84 -2.81 -6.13
CA ILE A 154 15.24 -2.85 -7.45
C ILE A 154 15.17 -1.41 -7.95
N ALA A 155 15.98 -1.09 -8.97
CA ALA A 155 16.04 0.26 -9.54
C ALA A 155 14.83 0.57 -10.44
N GLY A 156 14.23 -0.47 -11.02
CA GLY A 156 13.03 -0.36 -11.85
C GLY A 156 11.75 -0.70 -11.09
N SER A 157 10.67 -0.90 -11.83
CA SER A 157 9.38 -1.31 -11.28
C SER A 157 9.36 -2.80 -10.92
N VAL A 158 8.54 -3.16 -9.93
CA VAL A 158 8.19 -4.55 -9.62
C VAL A 158 6.79 -4.82 -10.14
N PHE A 159 6.65 -5.79 -11.03
CA PHE A 159 5.34 -6.26 -11.50
C PHE A 159 4.99 -7.59 -10.82
N ILE A 160 3.84 -7.61 -10.12
CA ILE A 160 3.38 -8.77 -9.36
C ILE A 160 2.00 -9.13 -9.89
N GLY A 161 1.88 -10.29 -10.55
CA GLY A 161 0.59 -10.78 -11.05
C GLY A 161 -0.31 -11.39 -9.96
N GLY A 162 0.27 -11.70 -8.79
CA GLY A 162 -0.43 -12.22 -7.61
C GLY A 162 -0.52 -11.18 -6.48
N ILE A 163 -0.49 -11.66 -5.24
CA ILE A 163 -0.57 -10.83 -4.03
C ILE A 163 0.83 -10.38 -3.61
N LEU A 164 0.96 -9.10 -3.23
CA LEU A 164 2.09 -8.61 -2.44
C LEU A 164 1.76 -8.71 -0.95
N SER A 165 2.46 -9.57 -0.22
CA SER A 165 2.31 -9.73 1.24
C SER A 165 3.59 -9.28 1.94
N THR A 166 3.46 -8.43 2.96
CA THR A 166 4.59 -7.91 3.75
C THR A 166 4.34 -8.16 5.23
N SER A 167 5.29 -8.77 5.93
CA SER A 167 5.16 -9.06 7.38
C SER A 167 5.33 -7.83 8.27
N ASN A 168 5.89 -6.74 7.73
CA ASN A 168 6.17 -5.49 8.43
C ASN A 168 5.61 -4.29 7.65
N SER A 169 5.95 -3.08 8.08
CA SER A 169 5.58 -1.84 7.40
C SER A 169 6.17 -1.76 5.98
N SER A 170 5.37 -1.18 5.07
CA SER A 170 5.79 -0.77 3.73
C SER A 170 5.76 0.76 3.63
N THR A 171 6.73 1.34 2.93
CA THR A 171 6.80 2.78 2.67
C THR A 171 6.80 3.04 1.17
N PHE A 172 5.90 3.89 0.71
CA PHE A 172 5.83 4.36 -0.67
C PHE A 172 6.13 5.86 -0.68
N ALA A 173 7.21 6.27 -1.34
CA ALA A 173 7.58 7.69 -1.42
C ALA A 173 6.68 8.49 -2.39
N GLY A 174 6.06 7.81 -3.35
CA GLY A 174 5.13 8.38 -4.32
C GLY A 174 3.66 8.08 -3.98
N VAL A 175 2.80 8.29 -4.97
CA VAL A 175 1.36 7.98 -4.86
C VAL A 175 1.14 6.48 -4.79
N TRP A 176 0.32 6.04 -3.83
CA TRP A 176 -0.23 4.69 -3.79
C TRP A 176 -1.70 4.73 -4.23
N THR A 177 -1.99 4.12 -5.38
CA THR A 177 -3.34 4.08 -5.96
C THR A 177 -3.95 2.69 -5.77
N ILE A 178 -5.18 2.63 -5.29
CA ILE A 178 -6.00 1.42 -5.17
C ILE A 178 -7.19 1.59 -6.12
N SER A 179 -7.24 0.79 -7.19
CA SER A 179 -8.25 0.94 -8.25
C SER A 179 -9.45 0.00 -8.12
N ASN A 180 -9.55 -0.78 -7.05
CA ASN A 180 -10.72 -1.63 -6.82
C ASN A 180 -11.93 -0.74 -6.50
N THR A 181 -12.98 -0.82 -7.31
CA THR A 181 -14.22 -0.01 -7.20
C THR A 181 -15.35 -0.74 -6.50
N THR A 182 -15.11 -1.94 -5.95
CA THR A 182 -16.13 -2.70 -5.24
C THR A 182 -16.57 -1.94 -4.00
N VAL A 183 -17.88 -1.74 -3.85
CA VAL A 183 -18.46 -1.06 -2.67
C VAL A 183 -18.20 -1.89 -1.42
N SER A 184 -17.60 -1.28 -0.40
CA SER A 184 -17.47 -1.92 0.91
C SER A 184 -18.83 -1.99 1.59
N THR A 185 -19.25 -3.21 1.94
CA THR A 185 -20.46 -3.49 2.75
C THR A 185 -20.10 -4.01 4.16
N GLY A 186 -18.81 -4.03 4.49
CA GLY A 186 -18.27 -4.56 5.76
C GLY A 186 -16.80 -4.95 5.62
N THR A 187 -16.19 -5.42 6.71
CA THR A 187 -14.73 -5.66 6.82
C THR A 187 -14.17 -6.67 5.81
N SER A 188 -15.01 -7.51 5.20
CA SER A 188 -14.62 -8.52 4.21
C SER A 188 -14.78 -8.07 2.74
N SER A 189 -15.33 -6.89 2.47
CA SER A 189 -15.46 -6.30 1.12
C SER A 189 -14.73 -4.96 0.97
N GLU A 190 -13.87 -4.61 1.93
CA GLU A 190 -13.07 -3.39 1.88
C GLU A 190 -11.92 -3.47 0.88
N THR A 191 -11.74 -2.41 0.10
CA THR A 191 -10.62 -2.26 -0.84
C THR A 191 -9.35 -1.79 -0.14
N LEU A 192 -9.52 -1.00 0.93
CA LEU A 192 -8.50 -0.60 1.88
C LEU A 192 -9.05 -0.78 3.29
N LEU A 193 -8.64 -1.87 3.96
CA LEU A 193 -8.95 -2.11 5.36
C LEU A 193 -7.87 -1.53 6.26
N VAL A 194 -8.32 -0.93 7.36
CA VAL A 194 -7.46 -0.31 8.34
C VAL A 194 -7.96 -0.68 9.72
N SER A 195 -7.29 -1.65 10.35
CA SER A 195 -7.62 -2.07 11.71
C SER A 195 -7.14 -1.09 12.79
N GLY A 196 -6.14 -0.25 12.49
CA GLY A 196 -5.58 0.77 13.39
C GLY A 196 -6.00 2.20 13.08
N GLY A 197 -5.34 3.17 13.70
CA GLY A 197 -5.55 4.59 13.40
C GLY A 197 -5.06 4.98 12.01
N LYS A 198 -5.71 5.99 11.40
CA LYS A 198 -5.22 6.68 10.21
C LYS A 198 -4.85 8.11 10.52
N GLY A 199 -3.63 8.49 10.16
CA GLY A 199 -3.18 9.86 10.16
C GLY A 199 -3.23 10.43 8.74
N VAL A 200 -3.78 11.64 8.62
CA VAL A 200 -3.71 12.47 7.42
C VAL A 200 -3.17 13.83 7.88
N SER A 201 -1.97 14.19 7.43
CA SER A 201 -1.20 15.32 8.01
C SER A 201 -1.15 16.57 7.13
N GLY A 202 -1.97 16.65 6.07
CA GLY A 202 -2.05 17.87 5.28
C GLY A 202 -2.72 18.99 6.08
N THR A 203 -2.08 20.17 6.09
CA THR A 203 -2.42 21.30 6.97
C THR A 203 -3.28 22.37 6.30
N THR A 204 -3.57 22.22 5.00
CA THR A 204 -4.37 23.18 4.24
C THR A 204 -5.85 22.92 4.45
N ASP A 205 -6.60 23.96 4.82
CA ASP A 205 -8.05 23.89 4.95
C ASP A 205 -8.73 23.54 3.62
N PHE A 206 -9.86 22.83 3.71
CA PHE A 206 -10.70 22.49 2.57
C PHE A 206 -11.45 23.74 2.09
N SER A 207 -11.42 24.03 0.78
CA SER A 207 -12.24 25.07 0.15
C SER A 207 -13.48 24.50 -0.58
N SER A 208 -13.51 23.18 -0.80
CA SER A 208 -14.60 22.44 -1.44
C SER A 208 -14.58 20.96 -1.01
N SER A 209 -15.61 20.19 -1.37
CA SER A 209 -15.68 18.75 -1.11
C SER A 209 -14.70 17.90 -1.94
N SER A 210 -14.07 18.47 -2.96
CA SER A 210 -13.18 17.76 -3.90
C SER A 210 -11.70 18.13 -3.75
N THR A 211 -11.34 18.98 -2.79
CA THR A 211 -9.98 19.50 -2.61
C THR A 211 -9.53 19.42 -1.17
N GLY A 212 -8.34 18.91 -0.89
CA GLY A 212 -7.75 18.91 0.46
C GLY A 212 -6.96 17.63 0.74
N SER A 213 -6.58 17.41 2.00
CA SER A 213 -5.72 16.29 2.40
C SER A 213 -6.46 14.96 2.58
N GLY A 214 -7.79 14.99 2.70
CA GLY A 214 -8.64 13.82 2.84
C GLY A 214 -10.07 14.09 2.36
N THR A 215 -10.37 13.73 1.12
CA THR A 215 -11.70 13.87 0.52
C THR A 215 -12.42 12.53 0.46
N VAL A 216 -13.73 12.51 0.71
CA VAL A 216 -14.58 11.33 0.55
C VAL A 216 -15.72 11.69 -0.39
N GLY A 217 -15.80 11.04 -1.55
CA GLY A 217 -16.86 11.31 -2.54
C GLY A 217 -18.24 10.73 -2.15
N GLY A 218 -18.26 9.79 -1.21
CA GLY A 218 -19.48 9.21 -0.63
C GLY A 218 -19.78 9.75 0.77
N GLY A 219 -20.64 9.03 1.51
CA GLY A 219 -20.93 9.34 2.91
C GLY A 219 -19.78 8.96 3.84
N VAL A 220 -19.69 9.65 4.98
CA VAL A 220 -18.75 9.33 6.06
C VAL A 220 -19.54 8.89 7.29
N GLY A 221 -19.38 7.65 7.70
CA GLY A 221 -19.93 7.13 8.96
C GLY A 221 -18.93 7.29 10.09
N ILE A 222 -19.30 8.00 11.16
CA ILE A 222 -18.49 8.13 12.38
C ILE A 222 -19.27 7.49 13.54
N GLY A 223 -18.82 6.33 14.02
CA GLY A 223 -19.51 5.60 15.10
C GLY A 223 -19.29 6.17 16.51
N LYS A 224 -18.43 7.17 16.64
CA LYS A 224 -18.07 7.86 17.90
C LYS A 224 -18.16 9.38 17.68
N SER A 225 -17.56 10.17 18.55
CA SER A 225 -17.54 11.63 18.41
C SER A 225 -16.70 12.08 17.22
N LEU A 226 -17.21 13.07 16.48
CA LEU A 226 -16.43 13.88 15.55
C LEU A 226 -15.92 15.11 16.31
N TYR A 227 -14.61 15.36 16.27
CA TYR A 227 -14.00 16.57 16.82
C TYR A 227 -13.44 17.42 15.67
N VAL A 228 -13.87 18.68 15.58
CA VAL A 228 -13.44 19.63 14.56
C VAL A 228 -12.75 20.80 15.26
N GLY A 229 -11.46 21.03 14.96
CA GLY A 229 -10.68 22.07 15.62
C GLY A 229 -11.00 23.50 15.15
N SER A 230 -11.47 23.64 13.91
CA SER A 230 -11.86 24.91 13.28
C SER A 230 -13.34 24.87 12.90
N ASN A 231 -13.69 25.21 11.65
CA ASN A 231 -15.08 25.27 11.20
C ASN A 231 -15.55 23.93 10.60
N ALA A 232 -16.81 23.58 10.85
CA ALA A 232 -17.52 22.54 10.11
C ALA A 232 -18.50 23.20 9.13
N THR A 233 -18.25 23.05 7.84
CA THR A 233 -19.13 23.61 6.79
C THR A 233 -20.06 22.51 6.25
N VAL A 234 -21.37 22.74 6.32
CA VAL A 234 -22.39 21.82 5.80
C VAL A 234 -23.29 22.59 4.83
N SER A 235 -23.20 22.29 3.54
CA SER A 235 -24.04 22.93 2.51
C SER A 235 -25.48 22.45 2.51
N GLY A 236 -25.72 21.24 3.05
CA GLY A 236 -27.04 20.66 3.19
C GLY A 236 -27.65 20.90 4.58
N ASN A 237 -28.63 20.07 4.93
CA ASN A 237 -29.28 20.14 6.23
C ASN A 237 -28.44 19.45 7.31
N ILE A 238 -28.47 19.99 8.52
CA ILE A 238 -28.01 19.30 9.72
C ILE A 238 -29.24 18.72 10.41
N SER A 239 -29.30 17.38 10.53
CA SER A 239 -30.36 16.68 11.28
C SER A 239 -29.77 16.10 12.56
N VAL A 240 -30.36 16.43 13.70
CA VAL A 240 -29.93 15.93 15.00
C VAL A 240 -31.11 15.25 15.69
N SER A 241 -30.98 13.96 15.93
CA SER A 241 -32.08 13.12 16.44
C SER A 241 -32.39 13.33 17.93
N VAL A 242 -31.40 13.78 18.71
CA VAL A 242 -31.54 13.96 20.16
C VAL A 242 -31.51 15.45 20.51
N GLY A 243 -30.34 16.01 20.81
CA GLY A 243 -30.19 17.41 21.18
C GLY A 243 -28.87 17.98 20.68
N SER A 244 -28.78 19.31 20.65
CA SER A 244 -27.57 20.06 20.32
C SER A 244 -27.40 21.22 21.27
N THR A 245 -26.16 21.58 21.55
CA THR A 245 -25.81 22.75 22.37
C THR A 245 -24.90 23.64 21.54
N PHE A 246 -25.31 24.89 21.35
CA PHE A 246 -24.48 25.94 20.77
C PHE A 246 -24.11 26.92 21.87
N THR A 247 -22.82 27.05 22.16
CA THR A 247 -22.31 27.96 23.20
C THR A 247 -22.08 29.38 22.67
N GLY A 248 -21.94 29.53 21.35
CA GLY A 248 -21.84 30.81 20.66
C GLY A 248 -23.19 31.32 20.12
N ALA A 249 -23.14 32.44 19.40
CA ALA A 249 -24.30 32.98 18.71
C ALA A 249 -24.81 31.99 17.63
N VAL A 250 -26.13 31.85 17.54
CA VAL A 250 -26.79 31.13 16.44
C VAL A 250 -27.41 32.18 15.52
N ILE A 251 -26.92 32.25 14.29
CA ILE A 251 -27.47 33.14 13.25
C ILE A 251 -28.28 32.29 12.30
N VAL A 252 -29.56 32.61 12.17
CA VAL A 252 -30.46 31.98 11.20
C VAL A 252 -30.84 33.05 10.18
N ALA A 253 -30.34 32.94 8.96
CA ALA A 253 -30.65 33.91 7.90
C ALA A 253 -32.09 33.79 7.38
N GLY A 254 -32.68 32.59 7.51
CA GLY A 254 -34.08 32.31 7.19
C GLY A 254 -34.99 32.33 8.42
N PRO A 255 -36.25 31.89 8.28
CA PRO A 255 -37.16 31.74 9.40
C PRO A 255 -36.67 30.64 10.36
N LEU A 256 -36.79 30.91 11.67
CA LEU A 256 -36.63 29.89 12.70
C LEU A 256 -37.99 29.27 13.02
N THR A 257 -38.19 28.01 12.64
CA THR A 257 -39.37 27.23 13.02
C THR A 257 -39.03 26.34 14.21
N SER A 258 -39.75 26.52 15.32
CA SER A 258 -39.72 25.60 16.46
C SER A 258 -41.07 24.94 16.61
N THR A 259 -41.10 23.61 16.76
CA THR A 259 -42.32 22.82 16.98
C THR A 259 -42.69 22.67 18.45
N SER A 260 -41.89 23.26 19.35
CA SER A 260 -42.08 23.21 20.79
C SER A 260 -41.79 24.60 21.38
N ILE A 261 -41.12 24.66 22.53
CA ILE A 261 -40.88 25.90 23.24
C ILE A 261 -39.58 26.55 22.74
N VAL A 262 -39.61 27.86 22.50
CA VAL A 262 -38.41 28.69 22.44
C VAL A 262 -38.26 29.36 23.80
N SER A 263 -37.25 28.96 24.57
CA SER A 263 -36.93 29.58 25.87
C SER A 263 -35.69 30.45 25.74
N SER A 264 -35.74 31.63 26.35
CA SER A 264 -34.59 32.52 26.49
C SER A 264 -34.51 32.98 27.94
N SER A 265 -33.34 32.81 28.56
CA SER A 265 -33.03 33.43 29.86
C SER A 265 -32.68 34.92 29.72
N GLY A 266 -32.33 35.33 28.49
CA GLY A 266 -32.06 36.71 28.13
C GLY A 266 -33.27 37.41 27.54
N ILE A 267 -33.01 38.33 26.62
CA ILE A 267 -34.03 39.14 25.96
C ILE A 267 -34.41 38.47 24.63
N ILE A 268 -35.71 38.39 24.36
CA ILE A 268 -36.22 38.16 23.00
C ILE A 268 -36.55 39.55 22.43
N SER A 269 -35.90 39.95 21.34
CA SER A 269 -36.11 41.23 20.68
C SER A 269 -36.64 41.03 19.28
N ALA A 270 -37.80 41.63 18.98
CA ALA A 270 -38.33 41.75 17.63
C ALA A 270 -38.13 43.19 17.16
N THR A 271 -37.28 43.38 16.15
CA THR A 271 -36.78 44.71 15.75
C THR A 271 -37.46 45.30 14.53
N ASN A 272 -38.45 44.61 13.95
CA ASN A 272 -39.23 45.16 12.84
C ASN A 272 -40.00 46.41 13.32
N THR A 273 -39.84 47.54 12.63
CA THR A 273 -40.42 48.84 13.04
C THR A 273 -41.76 49.14 12.37
N GLY A 274 -42.32 48.21 11.59
CA GLY A 274 -43.64 48.38 10.99
C GLY A 274 -44.77 48.22 12.00
N ASP A 275 -45.71 49.18 12.02
CA ASP A 275 -46.91 49.09 12.84
C ASP A 275 -47.74 47.84 12.50
N SER A 276 -48.36 47.26 13.52
CA SER A 276 -49.34 46.18 13.33
C SER A 276 -50.67 46.75 12.84
N SER A 277 -51.22 46.17 11.78
CA SER A 277 -52.53 46.51 11.19
C SER A 277 -53.59 45.44 11.44
N SER A 278 -53.21 44.25 11.90
CA SER A 278 -54.06 43.09 12.18
C SER A 278 -53.36 42.12 13.15
N THR A 279 -54.07 41.13 13.68
CA THR A 279 -53.53 40.09 14.57
C THR A 279 -52.50 39.16 13.91
N THR A 280 -52.24 39.32 12.60
CA THR A 280 -51.27 38.53 11.84
C THR A 280 -50.08 39.35 11.32
N THR A 281 -50.00 40.66 11.62
CA THR A 281 -48.93 41.56 11.18
C THR A 281 -48.23 42.25 12.34
N GLY A 282 -46.98 42.68 12.12
CA GLY A 282 -46.15 43.38 13.11
C GLY A 282 -44.85 42.64 13.43
N ALA A 283 -44.07 43.16 14.39
CA ALA A 283 -42.77 42.61 14.77
C ALA A 283 -42.87 41.31 15.57
N LEU A 284 -43.85 41.24 16.46
CA LEU A 284 -44.17 40.06 17.25
C LEU A 284 -45.65 39.74 17.05
N VAL A 285 -45.93 38.57 16.48
CA VAL A 285 -47.28 38.05 16.27
C VAL A 285 -47.46 36.83 17.18
N VAL A 286 -48.51 36.85 18.01
CA VAL A 286 -48.86 35.74 18.89
C VAL A 286 -50.31 35.37 18.63
N ALA A 287 -50.53 34.20 18.02
CA ALA A 287 -51.88 33.72 17.70
C ALA A 287 -52.67 33.27 18.95
N GLY A 288 -51.95 32.83 19.99
CA GLY A 288 -52.52 32.48 21.30
C GLY A 288 -52.52 33.64 22.28
N GLY A 289 -52.83 33.34 23.55
CA GLY A 289 -52.70 34.32 24.63
C GLY A 289 -51.24 34.63 24.97
N VAL A 290 -50.98 35.85 25.42
CA VAL A 290 -49.68 36.28 25.95
C VAL A 290 -49.77 36.33 27.47
N GLY A 291 -49.00 35.48 28.16
CA GLY A 291 -48.84 35.54 29.61
C GLY A 291 -47.65 36.43 29.99
N ILE A 292 -47.91 37.53 30.72
CA ILE A 292 -46.86 38.42 31.24
C ILE A 292 -46.90 38.35 32.77
N GLY A 293 -45.86 37.78 33.39
CA GLY A 293 -45.78 37.66 34.85
C GLY A 293 -45.44 38.97 35.58
N LYS A 294 -45.08 40.03 34.84
CA LYS A 294 -44.71 41.36 35.34
C LYS A 294 -45.47 42.44 34.54
N SER A 295 -45.00 43.68 34.58
CA SER A 295 -45.63 44.78 33.84
C SER A 295 -45.36 44.70 32.33
N ILE A 296 -46.34 45.12 31.54
CA ILE A 296 -46.18 45.51 30.13
C ILE A 296 -46.01 47.02 30.03
N THR A 297 -45.12 47.49 29.16
CA THR A 297 -44.96 48.92 28.83
C THR A 297 -45.25 49.12 27.35
N VAL A 298 -46.21 50.00 27.04
CA VAL A 298 -46.59 50.40 25.69
C VAL A 298 -46.38 51.90 25.57
N ARG A 299 -45.65 52.34 24.56
CA ARG A 299 -45.31 53.77 24.39
C ARG A 299 -46.52 54.58 23.91
N ASP A 300 -47.23 54.06 22.93
CA ASP A 300 -48.32 54.77 22.28
C ASP A 300 -49.65 54.28 22.87
N PHE A 301 -50.37 53.39 22.19
CA PHE A 301 -51.66 52.88 22.68
C PHE A 301 -51.85 51.39 22.39
N ILE A 302 -52.77 50.76 23.11
CA ILE A 302 -53.23 49.39 22.86
C ILE A 302 -54.50 49.48 22.01
N LYS A 303 -54.48 48.89 20.81
CA LYS A 303 -55.71 48.65 20.03
C LYS A 303 -56.42 47.41 20.57
N ALA A 304 -57.56 47.60 21.22
CA ALA A 304 -58.46 46.49 21.51
C ALA A 304 -59.32 46.22 20.27
N ASP A 305 -59.29 44.99 19.74
CA ASP A 305 -60.31 44.55 18.79
C ASP A 305 -61.62 44.34 19.56
N THR A 306 -62.73 44.66 18.90
CA THR A 306 -64.10 44.56 19.40
C THR A 306 -64.31 43.26 20.17
N VAL A 307 -64.55 43.37 21.48
CA VAL A 307 -64.88 42.23 22.33
C VAL A 307 -66.17 41.60 21.78
N THR A 308 -66.06 40.52 21.01
CA THR A 308 -67.24 39.76 20.59
C THR A 308 -67.75 39.06 21.84
N ASN A 309 -68.70 39.70 22.51
CA ASN A 309 -69.43 39.14 23.64
C ASN A 309 -69.86 37.71 23.30
N LYS A 310 -69.22 36.71 23.92
CA LYS A 310 -69.94 35.49 24.28
C LYS A 310 -71.18 35.94 25.08
N PRO A 311 -72.36 35.36 24.82
CA PRO A 311 -73.61 35.98 25.23
C PRO A 311 -73.70 36.09 26.76
N TYR A 312 -73.66 37.35 27.22
CA TYR A 312 -74.13 37.96 28.47
C TYR A 312 -73.16 38.14 29.66
N PRO A 313 -73.26 39.26 30.42
CA PRO A 313 -73.75 40.60 30.01
C PRO A 313 -72.75 41.74 30.28
N SER A 314 -72.93 42.83 29.52
CA SER A 314 -72.49 44.19 29.85
C SER A 314 -71.00 44.51 29.69
N VAL A 315 -70.55 44.74 28.45
CA VAL A 315 -69.36 45.57 28.23
C VAL A 315 -69.84 47.01 28.08
N ILE A 316 -69.57 47.86 29.08
CA ILE A 316 -69.76 49.31 28.99
C ILE A 316 -68.66 49.85 28.07
N PRO A 317 -68.98 50.55 26.97
CA PRO A 317 -67.96 51.14 26.12
C PRO A 317 -67.27 52.27 26.88
N LEU A 318 -65.94 52.20 27.03
CA LEU A 318 -65.15 53.33 27.51
C LEU A 318 -65.25 54.45 26.48
N THR A 319 -66.15 55.39 26.73
CA THR A 319 -66.31 56.62 25.97
C THR A 319 -65.88 57.76 26.89
N GLY A 320 -64.59 58.08 26.85
CA GLY A 320 -64.04 59.21 27.61
C GLY A 320 -62.52 59.09 27.80
N ASP A 321 -61.81 60.17 27.49
CA ASP A 321 -60.40 60.38 27.81
C ASP A 321 -60.14 60.14 29.30
N SER A 322 -59.62 58.97 29.66
CA SER A 322 -59.29 58.60 31.03
C SER A 322 -57.96 57.87 31.03
N THR A 323 -56.90 58.62 31.33
CA THR A 323 -55.48 58.23 31.27
C THR A 323 -54.98 57.38 32.44
N THR A 324 -55.83 56.69 33.21
CA THR A 324 -55.31 55.70 34.18
C THR A 324 -56.37 54.66 34.57
N ILE A 325 -56.31 53.48 33.96
CA ILE A 325 -57.00 52.29 34.47
C ILE A 325 -56.12 51.66 35.54
N SER A 326 -56.26 52.09 36.80
CA SER A 326 -55.68 51.37 37.94
C SER A 326 -56.67 50.31 38.42
N GLY A 327 -56.88 49.28 37.61
CA GLY A 327 -57.70 48.12 37.96
C GLY A 327 -56.83 46.92 38.29
N ALA A 328 -56.48 46.72 39.56
CA ALA A 328 -56.02 45.42 40.03
C ALA A 328 -57.25 44.53 40.23
N GLU A 329 -57.37 43.45 39.46
CA GLU A 329 -58.45 42.49 39.66
C GLU A 329 -58.06 41.49 40.76
N TYR A 330 -58.81 41.48 41.87
CA TYR A 330 -58.77 40.41 42.86
C TYR A 330 -60.17 39.78 42.93
N GLY A 331 -60.35 38.65 42.24
CA GLY A 331 -61.56 37.83 42.31
C GLY A 331 -62.82 38.44 41.65
N ASN A 332 -63.16 37.93 40.47
CA ASN A 332 -64.46 37.91 39.77
C ASN A 332 -65.37 39.17 39.79
N ARG A 333 -64.87 40.38 40.08
CA ARG A 333 -65.59 41.65 39.95
C ARG A 333 -64.63 42.80 39.64
N THR A 334 -64.87 43.48 38.52
CA THR A 334 -64.24 44.76 38.19
C THR A 334 -64.93 45.89 38.96
N TYR A 335 -64.20 46.62 39.81
CA TYR A 335 -64.70 47.88 40.40
C TYR A 335 -64.01 49.05 39.70
N ILE A 336 -64.76 49.80 38.90
CA ILE A 336 -64.35 51.10 38.37
C ILE A 336 -64.69 52.15 39.44
N THR A 337 -63.70 52.78 40.05
CA THR A 337 -63.94 53.95 40.90
C THR A 337 -63.91 55.19 40.02
N THR A 338 -65.07 55.74 39.68
CA THR A 338 -65.17 57.10 39.12
C THR A 338 -65.04 58.11 40.26
N ALA A 339 -64.04 58.99 40.22
CA ALA A 339 -63.99 60.15 41.11
C ALA A 339 -65.09 61.15 40.71
N SER A 340 -66.08 61.37 41.57
CA SER A 340 -67.19 62.31 41.34
C SER A 340 -66.69 63.76 41.26
N SER A 341 -67.06 64.50 40.22
CA SER A 341 -66.86 65.95 40.16
C SER A 341 -68.08 66.68 40.75
N ILE A 342 -67.86 67.49 41.79
CA ILE A 342 -68.82 68.45 42.34
C ILE A 342 -68.92 69.67 41.42
N VAL A 343 -70.13 70.12 41.09
CA VAL A 343 -70.38 71.47 40.55
C VAL A 343 -71.36 72.19 41.47
N VAL A 344 -70.87 73.23 42.15
CA VAL A 344 -71.67 74.26 42.83
C VAL A 344 -71.08 75.63 42.47
N SER A 345 -71.89 76.54 41.92
CA SER A 345 -71.85 78.02 42.11
C SER A 345 -72.98 78.64 41.26
N SER A 346 -74.12 79.12 41.78
CA SER A 346 -74.44 80.33 42.58
C SER A 346 -75.11 81.44 41.74
N LEU A 347 -76.44 81.54 41.91
CA LEU A 347 -77.27 82.73 42.17
C LEU A 347 -76.77 84.14 41.75
N ILE A 348 -77.59 84.87 40.97
CA ILE A 348 -77.91 86.30 41.24
C ILE A 348 -79.29 86.67 40.68
N LEU A 349 -80.06 87.34 41.54
CA LEU A 349 -81.42 87.86 41.39
C LEU A 349 -81.33 89.37 41.12
N ILE A 350 -82.01 89.90 40.09
CA ILE A 350 -82.50 91.30 40.09
C ILE A 350 -83.91 91.31 39.47
N LEU A 351 -84.80 91.98 40.21
CA LEU A 351 -86.25 92.15 40.04
C LEU A 351 -86.62 93.36 39.17
N ASP A 352 -87.94 93.48 38.98
CA ASP A 352 -88.79 94.65 38.71
C ASP A 352 -89.29 94.72 37.23
N SER A 353 -90.59 94.71 36.93
CA SER A 353 -91.80 95.11 37.68
C SER A 353 -93.02 94.21 37.43
#